data_AF-A0A2V6PLJ8-F1
#
_entry.id   AF-A0A2V6PLJ8-F1
#
_cell.length_a   1.000
_cell.length_b   1.000
_cell.length_c   1.000
_cell.angle_alpha   90.00
_cell.angle_beta   90.00
_cell.angle_gamma   90.00
#
_symmetry.space_group_name_H-M   'P 1'
#
loop_
_entity.id
_entity.type
_entity.pdbx_description
1 polymer ?
#
loop_
_entity_poly.entity_id
_entity_poly.type
_entity_poly.pdbx_seq_one_letter_code
_entity_poly.pdbx_strand_id
1 'polypeptide(L)'
;MCAKAGVYQEVGGQVVMEAVHFDYRNFEFTDKPIPHHFHIVPDEDNVVSVAHPWGDTGWNPNDPNGLNQFANSRSGHYVQIVPDDPNDQQNKGNCDTCPNKNVGFPPYVEYKVSVTTTGLYQLYLRQVGWDGGSDSFFAQILEFAPPGPGPNFYRYSPNPTTGDFAALQNDPNDAATADQGWSGYAALAPRVDGDGGETNAYYNITTPGLYTIRLSQREDGSAVDAIILQLASLAPP
;
A
#
# COMPACT_ATOMS: atom_id res chain seq x y z
N MET A 1 15.06 -13.11 -8.77
CA MET A 1 15.62 -12.90 -7.41
C MET A 1 15.49 -11.41 -7.13
N CYS A 2 14.40 -10.99 -6.47
CA CYS A 2 14.20 -9.59 -6.12
C CYS A 2 15.22 -9.23 -5.03
N ALA A 3 16.10 -8.27 -5.31
CA ALA A 3 17.11 -7.84 -4.35
C ALA A 3 16.38 -7.17 -3.18
N LYS A 4 16.63 -7.64 -1.95
CA LYS A 4 16.24 -6.95 -0.72
C LYS A 4 16.56 -5.47 -0.89
N ALA A 5 15.57 -4.60 -0.68
CA ALA A 5 15.80 -3.17 -0.85
C ALA A 5 17.01 -2.75 -0.01
N GLY A 6 17.92 -1.99 -0.63
CA GLY A 6 18.83 -1.17 0.17
C GLY A 6 18.02 -0.13 0.92
N VAL A 7 18.56 0.43 2.00
CA VAL A 7 17.93 1.57 2.67
C VAL A 7 17.77 2.70 1.66
N TYR A 8 16.53 3.13 1.41
CA TYR A 8 16.24 4.24 0.52
C TYR A 8 16.79 5.54 1.10
N GLN A 9 17.45 6.33 0.26
CA GLN A 9 18.10 7.56 0.70
C GLN A 9 17.24 8.77 0.37
N GLU A 10 17.11 9.67 1.32
CA GLU A 10 16.55 10.99 1.07
C GLU A 10 17.49 11.82 0.18
N VAL A 11 16.93 12.43 -0.85
CA VAL A 11 17.61 13.40 -1.70
C VAL A 11 16.70 14.61 -1.85
N GLY A 12 17.17 15.78 -1.39
CA GLY A 12 16.44 17.05 -1.58
C GLY A 12 15.09 17.12 -0.86
N GLY A 13 14.93 16.48 0.30
CA GLY A 13 13.65 16.48 1.01
C GLY A 13 12.70 15.36 0.60
N GLN A 14 13.12 14.42 -0.24
CA GLN A 14 12.26 13.39 -0.82
C GLN A 14 12.93 12.01 -0.80
N VAL A 15 12.14 10.98 -0.52
CA VAL A 15 12.47 9.57 -0.70
C VAL A 15 11.44 8.98 -1.68
N VAL A 16 11.90 8.36 -2.76
CA VAL A 16 11.05 7.69 -3.76
C VAL A 16 11.35 6.20 -3.75
N MET A 17 10.31 5.38 -3.66
CA MET A 17 10.42 3.91 -3.55
C MET A 17 9.54 3.24 -4.61
N GLU A 18 10.09 2.26 -5.31
CA GLU A 18 9.30 1.31 -6.10
C GLU A 18 8.75 0.25 -5.12
N ALA A 19 7.44 -0.01 -5.15
CA ALA A 19 6.79 -0.82 -4.12
C ALA A 19 7.26 -2.29 -4.12
N VAL A 20 7.76 -2.79 -5.24
CA VAL A 20 8.29 -4.16 -5.34
C VAL A 20 9.62 -4.38 -4.61
N HIS A 21 10.29 -3.30 -4.21
CA HIS A 21 11.56 -3.34 -3.51
C HIS A 21 11.33 -3.04 -2.02
N PHE A 22 10.67 -3.96 -1.31
CA PHE A 22 10.54 -3.93 0.15
C PHE A 22 11.73 -4.61 0.85
N ASP A 23 12.01 -4.22 2.08
CA ASP A 23 13.03 -4.83 2.95
C ASP A 23 12.55 -6.14 3.58
N TYR A 24 11.25 -6.22 3.83
CA TYR A 24 10.59 -7.31 4.52
C TYR A 24 9.13 -7.44 4.06
N ARG A 25 8.65 -8.69 3.95
CA ARG A 25 7.25 -9.04 3.71
C ARG A 25 6.81 -10.06 4.74
N ASN A 26 5.64 -9.85 5.31
CA ASN A 26 4.96 -10.80 6.18
C ASN A 26 3.71 -11.36 5.49
N PHE A 27 3.38 -12.61 5.80
CA PHE A 27 2.25 -13.34 5.24
C PHE A 27 1.21 -13.56 6.34
N GLU A 28 -0.06 -13.41 6.00
CA GLU A 28 -1.14 -13.78 6.91
C GLU A 28 -1.64 -15.19 6.62
N PHE A 29 -1.36 -16.09 7.54
CA PHE A 29 -1.86 -17.46 7.49
C PHE A 29 -3.27 -17.49 8.07
N THR A 30 -4.26 -17.47 7.19
CA THR A 30 -5.67 -17.67 7.53
C THR A 30 -6.05 -19.15 7.39
N ASP A 31 -7.35 -19.44 7.36
CA ASP A 31 -7.91 -20.77 7.06
C ASP A 31 -7.95 -21.10 5.55
N LYS A 32 -7.48 -20.18 4.70
CA LYS A 32 -7.43 -20.35 3.24
C LYS A 32 -6.19 -21.16 2.79
N PRO A 33 -6.24 -21.82 1.62
CA PRO A 33 -5.10 -22.60 1.09
C PRO A 33 -3.86 -21.78 0.76
N ILE A 34 -4.04 -20.48 0.47
CA ILE A 34 -2.99 -19.51 0.15
C ILE A 34 -3.10 -18.40 1.19
N PRO A 35 -2.02 -18.07 1.91
CA PRO A 35 -2.05 -16.97 2.87
C PRO A 35 -2.22 -15.63 2.15
N HIS A 36 -2.86 -14.67 2.81
CA HIS A 36 -2.88 -13.31 2.28
C HIS A 36 -1.48 -12.73 2.31
N HIS A 37 -1.10 -12.03 1.25
CA HIS A 37 0.22 -11.43 1.11
C HIS A 37 0.28 -10.37 0.01
N PHE A 38 1.36 -9.57 0.07
CA PHE A 38 1.73 -8.64 -1.00
C PHE A 38 2.48 -9.41 -2.09
N HIS A 39 1.82 -9.73 -3.17
CA HIS A 39 2.35 -10.44 -4.35
C HIS A 39 2.96 -9.48 -5.35
N ILE A 40 4.12 -9.82 -5.92
CA ILE A 40 4.82 -9.01 -6.93
C ILE A 40 4.31 -9.40 -8.31
N VAL A 41 3.53 -8.53 -8.95
CA VAL A 41 3.04 -8.74 -10.31
C VAL A 41 4.03 -8.12 -11.32
N PRO A 42 4.38 -8.82 -12.42
CA PRO A 42 4.03 -10.21 -12.75
C PRO A 42 5.05 -11.25 -12.29
N ASP A 43 6.10 -10.84 -11.57
CA ASP A 43 7.28 -11.67 -11.27
C ASP A 43 6.97 -12.93 -10.46
N GLU A 44 5.95 -12.90 -9.62
CA GLU A 44 5.52 -14.03 -8.79
C GLU A 44 4.37 -14.84 -9.43
N ASP A 45 3.81 -14.40 -10.55
CA ASP A 45 2.67 -15.04 -11.22
C ASP A 45 3.02 -16.47 -11.67
N ASN A 46 2.27 -17.45 -11.16
CA ASN A 46 2.46 -18.88 -11.37
C ASN A 46 3.85 -19.39 -10.96
N VAL A 47 4.56 -18.63 -10.12
CA VAL A 47 5.90 -18.99 -9.65
C VAL A 47 5.82 -19.60 -8.26
N VAL A 48 6.22 -20.86 -8.15
CA VAL A 48 6.49 -21.52 -6.87
C VAL A 48 7.97 -21.40 -6.56
N SER A 49 8.29 -20.76 -5.43
CA SER A 49 9.65 -20.62 -4.93
C SER A 49 9.70 -20.81 -3.41
N VAL A 50 10.91 -20.91 -2.84
CA VAL A 50 11.07 -20.97 -1.38
C VAL A 50 10.51 -19.73 -0.68
N ALA A 51 10.57 -18.56 -1.34
CA ALA A 51 10.04 -17.30 -0.82
C ALA A 51 8.53 -17.11 -1.10
N HIS A 52 7.96 -17.91 -1.99
CA HIS A 52 6.57 -17.86 -2.44
C HIS A 52 6.09 -19.27 -2.80
N PRO A 53 5.76 -20.13 -1.82
CA PRO A 53 5.57 -21.57 -2.06
C PRO A 53 4.19 -21.96 -2.62
N TRP A 54 3.24 -21.02 -2.77
CA TRP A 54 1.85 -21.33 -3.12
C TRP A 54 1.53 -21.24 -4.61
N GLY A 55 2.37 -20.57 -5.41
CA GLY A 55 2.23 -20.50 -6.86
C GLY A 55 0.87 -19.98 -7.30
N ASP A 56 0.48 -18.81 -6.82
CA ASP A 56 -0.72 -18.13 -7.26
C ASP A 56 -0.48 -17.29 -8.51
N THR A 57 -1.57 -16.80 -9.10
CA THR A 57 -1.58 -16.15 -10.40
C THR A 57 -1.53 -14.62 -10.33
N GLY A 58 -1.40 -14.04 -9.13
CA GLY A 58 -1.70 -12.61 -8.93
C GLY A 58 -3.13 -12.24 -9.36
N TRP A 59 -4.03 -13.23 -9.43
CA TRP A 59 -5.30 -13.08 -10.13
C TRP A 59 -6.22 -12.14 -9.36
N ASN A 60 -6.63 -11.07 -10.04
CA ASN A 60 -7.75 -10.24 -9.65
C ASN A 60 -9.02 -10.81 -10.32
N PRO A 61 -9.90 -11.50 -9.58
CA PRO A 61 -11.15 -12.06 -10.11
C PRO A 61 -12.13 -11.00 -10.60
N ASN A 62 -11.95 -9.76 -10.17
CA ASN A 62 -12.83 -8.65 -10.47
C ASN A 62 -12.48 -7.97 -11.79
N ASP A 63 -11.41 -8.35 -12.51
CA ASP A 63 -11.14 -7.84 -13.88
C ASP A 63 -12.02 -8.53 -14.95
N PRO A 64 -13.06 -7.86 -15.49
CA PRO A 64 -13.94 -8.41 -16.50
C PRO A 64 -13.31 -8.41 -17.91
N ASN A 65 -12.16 -7.76 -18.10
CA ASN A 65 -11.47 -7.67 -19.39
C ASN A 65 -10.39 -8.75 -19.57
N GLY A 66 -10.10 -9.55 -18.54
CA GLY A 66 -9.16 -10.67 -18.60
C GLY A 66 -7.72 -10.24 -18.91
N LEU A 67 -7.37 -8.98 -18.65
CA LEU A 67 -6.01 -8.46 -18.77
C LEU A 67 -5.22 -8.71 -17.48
N ASN A 68 -5.90 -8.98 -16.37
CA ASN A 68 -5.40 -9.30 -15.03
C ASN A 68 -4.31 -8.34 -14.52
N GLN A 69 -4.24 -7.12 -15.04
CA GLN A 69 -3.14 -6.20 -14.75
C GLN A 69 -3.62 -4.76 -14.66
N PHE A 70 -3.18 -4.09 -13.61
CA PHE A 70 -3.29 -2.64 -13.49
C PHE A 70 -2.40 -1.97 -14.55
N ALA A 71 -2.95 -0.96 -15.23
CA ALA A 71 -2.26 -0.25 -16.30
C ALA A 71 -1.30 0.82 -15.77
N ASN A 72 -0.31 1.17 -16.59
CA ASN A 72 0.60 2.30 -16.38
C ASN A 72 1.38 2.29 -15.04
N SER A 73 1.74 1.11 -14.56
CA SER A 73 2.74 1.03 -13.49
C SER A 73 4.08 1.60 -13.97
N ARG A 74 4.78 2.34 -13.12
CA ARG A 74 6.00 3.09 -13.46
C ARG A 74 7.12 2.22 -13.99
N SER A 75 7.24 1.01 -13.46
CA SER A 75 8.30 0.05 -13.77
C SER A 75 7.79 -1.21 -14.48
N GLY A 76 6.50 -1.25 -14.84
CA GLY A 76 5.85 -2.48 -15.31
C GLY A 76 5.59 -3.50 -14.20
N HIS A 77 5.89 -3.16 -12.95
CA HIS A 77 5.68 -4.02 -11.79
C HIS A 77 4.94 -3.27 -10.67
N TYR A 78 4.24 -4.01 -9.83
CA TYR A 78 3.57 -3.49 -8.65
C TYR A 78 3.44 -4.61 -7.61
N VAL A 79 3.06 -4.24 -6.38
CA VAL A 79 2.60 -5.21 -5.39
C VAL A 79 1.09 -5.15 -5.27
N GLN A 80 0.46 -6.32 -5.19
CA GLN A 80 -0.99 -6.47 -5.00
C GLN A 80 -1.25 -7.37 -3.80
N ILE A 81 -2.29 -7.07 -3.04
CA ILE A 81 -2.72 -7.95 -1.95
C ILE A 81 -3.54 -9.09 -2.55
N VAL A 82 -3.11 -10.33 -2.33
CA VAL A 82 -3.77 -11.54 -2.84
C VAL A 82 -3.80 -12.63 -1.75
N PRO A 83 -4.65 -13.66 -1.85
CA PRO A 83 -5.71 -13.81 -2.86
C PRO A 83 -6.78 -12.72 -2.73
N ASP A 84 -7.30 -12.27 -3.88
CA ASP A 84 -8.54 -11.50 -3.97
C ASP A 84 -9.68 -12.51 -4.18
N ASP A 85 -10.53 -12.71 -3.17
CA ASP A 85 -11.64 -13.66 -3.23
C ASP A 85 -12.90 -12.93 -3.70
N PRO A 86 -13.45 -13.25 -4.89
CA PRO A 86 -14.61 -12.52 -5.43
C PRO A 86 -15.89 -12.71 -4.61
N ASN A 87 -15.90 -13.70 -3.70
CA ASN A 87 -17.01 -13.97 -2.81
C ASN A 87 -16.85 -13.27 -1.45
N ASP A 88 -15.72 -12.60 -1.22
CA ASP A 88 -15.35 -11.91 0.02
C ASP A 88 -14.77 -10.53 -0.30
N GLN A 89 -15.59 -9.70 -0.97
CA GLN A 89 -15.26 -8.39 -1.55
C GLN A 89 -14.92 -7.29 -0.52
N GLN A 90 -14.53 -7.65 0.70
CA GLN A 90 -13.98 -6.74 1.71
C GLN A 90 -13.03 -7.52 2.61
N ASN A 91 -12.21 -8.42 2.08
CA ASN A 91 -11.35 -9.22 2.95
C ASN A 91 -10.28 -8.30 3.55
N LYS A 92 -10.44 -7.99 4.84
CA LYS A 92 -9.57 -7.05 5.56
C LYS A 92 -8.37 -7.68 6.24
N GLY A 93 -7.88 -8.78 5.68
CA GLY A 93 -6.84 -9.60 6.28
C GLY A 93 -7.33 -10.17 7.59
N ASN A 94 -8.54 -10.75 7.58
CA ASN A 94 -9.13 -11.32 8.78
C ASN A 94 -9.31 -12.82 8.58
N CYS A 95 -8.77 -13.58 9.54
CA CYS A 95 -9.42 -14.83 9.91
C CYS A 95 -10.68 -14.50 10.73
N ASP A 96 -11.84 -15.09 10.41
CA ASP A 96 -13.13 -14.84 11.09
C ASP A 96 -13.11 -15.06 12.61
N THR A 97 -12.09 -15.78 13.09
CA THR A 97 -11.91 -16.15 14.50
C THR A 97 -10.78 -15.39 15.20
N CYS A 98 -10.12 -14.45 14.52
CA CYS A 98 -9.01 -13.70 15.05
C CYS A 98 -9.51 -12.65 16.08
N PRO A 99 -8.89 -12.56 17.27
CA PRO A 99 -9.40 -11.74 18.38
C PRO A 99 -9.36 -10.23 18.12
N ASN A 100 -8.63 -9.79 17.10
CA ASN A 100 -8.55 -8.42 16.65
C ASN A 100 -8.92 -8.42 15.16
N LYS A 101 -9.83 -7.54 14.74
CA LYS A 101 -9.92 -7.16 13.32
C LYS A 101 -8.54 -6.56 12.96
N ASN A 102 -7.72 -7.27 12.19
CA ASN A 102 -6.24 -7.18 12.11
C ASN A 102 -5.69 -5.91 11.42
N VAL A 103 -6.14 -4.73 11.83
CA VAL A 103 -5.66 -3.45 11.31
C VAL A 103 -4.19 -3.26 11.69
N GLY A 104 -3.31 -3.12 10.69
CA GLY A 104 -1.86 -2.92 10.90
C GLY A 104 -1.07 -4.21 11.16
N PHE A 105 -1.72 -5.37 11.05
CA PHE A 105 -1.14 -6.71 11.21
C PHE A 105 -0.95 -7.38 9.85
N PRO A 106 -0.32 -8.58 9.77
CA PRO A 106 -0.13 -9.27 8.50
C PRO A 106 -1.42 -9.36 7.65
N PRO A 107 -1.28 -9.33 6.32
CA PRO A 107 -0.01 -9.19 5.62
C PRO A 107 0.46 -7.73 5.57
N TYR A 108 1.78 -7.57 5.48
CA TYR A 108 2.41 -6.26 5.33
C TYR A 108 3.76 -6.34 4.62
N VAL A 109 4.17 -5.20 4.07
CA VAL A 109 5.52 -4.96 3.54
C VAL A 109 6.13 -3.75 4.24
N GLU A 110 7.45 -3.77 4.38
CA GLU A 110 8.21 -2.71 5.06
C GLU A 110 9.34 -2.18 4.18
N TYR A 111 9.57 -0.87 4.28
CA TYR A 111 10.61 -0.15 3.56
C TYR A 111 11.42 0.68 4.55
N LYS A 112 12.74 0.53 4.52
CA LYS A 112 13.66 1.32 5.31
C LYS A 112 14.08 2.55 4.56
N VAL A 113 13.88 3.71 5.18
CA VAL A 113 14.27 5.00 4.62
C VAL A 113 15.24 5.70 5.56
N SER A 114 16.25 6.36 4.99
CA SER A 114 17.20 7.21 5.71
C SER A 114 16.84 8.66 5.47
N VAL A 115 16.36 9.33 6.51
CA VAL A 115 15.98 10.74 6.48
C VAL A 115 17.06 11.58 7.17
N THR A 116 17.56 12.56 6.45
CA THR A 116 18.61 13.52 6.85
C THR A 116 18.06 14.91 7.18
N THR A 117 16.95 15.32 6.56
CA THR A 117 16.30 16.62 6.78
C THR A 117 15.11 16.48 7.73
N THR A 118 15.07 17.29 8.79
CA THR A 118 13.91 17.34 9.68
C THR A 118 12.81 18.24 9.11
N GLY A 119 11.55 17.92 9.38
CA GLY A 119 10.43 18.75 8.99
C GLY A 119 9.11 18.00 9.01
N LEU A 120 8.06 18.66 8.53
CA LEU A 120 6.79 18.02 8.24
C LEU A 120 6.90 17.30 6.89
N TYR A 121 6.73 15.99 6.89
CA TYR A 121 6.68 15.16 5.70
C TYR A 121 5.24 14.74 5.41
N GLN A 122 4.95 14.47 4.15
CA GLN A 122 3.74 13.82 3.69
C GLN A 122 4.10 12.52 2.96
N LEU A 123 3.34 11.46 3.26
CA LEU A 123 3.40 10.19 2.55
C LEU A 123 2.41 10.20 1.39
N TYR A 124 2.83 9.68 0.24
CA TYR A 124 2.01 9.53 -0.96
C TYR A 124 2.13 8.09 -1.47
N LEU A 125 1.01 7.54 -1.92
CA LEU A 125 0.94 6.23 -2.56
C LEU A 125 0.42 6.36 -3.98
N ARG A 126 1.03 5.64 -4.92
CA ARG A 126 0.41 5.33 -6.22
C ARG A 126 -0.32 4.02 -6.08
N GLN A 127 -1.53 4.09 -5.56
CA GLN A 127 -2.34 2.92 -5.24
C GLN A 127 -3.60 2.88 -6.09
N VAL A 128 -3.96 1.71 -6.59
CA VAL A 128 -5.17 1.48 -7.36
C VAL A 128 -5.92 0.30 -6.76
N GLY A 129 -7.18 0.20 -7.15
CA GLY A 129 -8.08 -0.87 -6.82
C GLY A 129 -9.08 -1.03 -7.95
N TRP A 130 -9.85 -2.11 -7.90
CA TRP A 130 -10.85 -2.37 -8.93
C TRP A 130 -12.23 -1.81 -8.56
N ASP A 131 -12.61 -1.98 -7.30
CA ASP A 131 -13.88 -1.54 -6.75
C ASP A 131 -13.70 -1.07 -5.29
N GLY A 132 -14.78 -0.57 -4.69
CA GLY A 132 -14.74 -0.13 -3.29
C GLY A 132 -14.56 -1.24 -2.25
N GLY A 133 -14.36 -2.48 -2.70
CA GLY A 133 -14.01 -3.64 -1.90
C GLY A 133 -12.53 -4.03 -1.99
N SER A 134 -11.80 -3.43 -2.94
CA SER A 134 -10.46 -3.86 -3.36
C SER A 134 -9.52 -2.67 -3.61
N ASP A 135 -9.67 -1.58 -2.85
CA ASP A 135 -9.05 -0.28 -3.20
C ASP A 135 -8.28 0.41 -2.09
N SER A 136 -7.89 -0.34 -1.06
CA SER A 136 -7.38 0.30 0.14
C SER A 136 -6.25 -0.41 0.87
N PHE A 137 -5.38 0.43 1.42
CA PHE A 137 -4.25 0.06 2.24
C PHE A 137 -4.30 0.80 3.57
N PHE A 138 -3.63 0.25 4.57
CA PHE A 138 -3.13 1.05 5.68
C PHE A 138 -1.65 1.36 5.48
N ALA A 139 -1.24 2.56 5.89
CA ALA A 139 0.16 2.94 5.93
C ALA A 139 0.51 3.61 7.27
N GLN A 140 1.73 3.37 7.72
CA GLN A 140 2.30 3.99 8.92
C GLN A 140 3.81 4.11 8.81
N ILE A 141 4.39 5.00 9.62
CA ILE A 141 5.82 4.99 9.94
C ILE A 141 5.96 4.45 11.37
N LEU A 142 6.65 3.31 11.53
CA LEU A 142 6.66 2.54 12.78
C LEU A 142 7.23 3.32 13.97
N GLU A 143 8.10 4.28 13.73
CA GLU A 143 8.72 5.12 14.76
C GLU A 143 7.76 6.20 15.30
N PHE A 144 6.63 6.46 14.62
CA PHE A 144 5.59 7.40 15.07
C PHE A 144 4.30 6.72 15.55
N ALA A 145 4.08 5.47 15.13
CA ALA A 145 2.92 4.68 15.51
C ALA A 145 3.33 3.21 15.63
N PRO A 146 3.11 2.55 16.79
CA PRO A 146 3.21 1.10 16.84
C PRO A 146 2.16 0.48 15.88
N PRO A 147 2.35 -0.77 15.43
CA PRO A 147 1.35 -1.46 14.61
C PRO A 147 -0.04 -1.44 15.26
N GLY A 148 -1.03 -0.92 14.53
CA GLY A 148 -2.43 -0.82 14.98
C GLY A 148 -3.05 0.57 14.81
N PRO A 149 -4.39 0.67 14.97
CA PRO A 149 -5.11 1.93 14.82
C PRO A 149 -4.67 2.98 15.84
N GLY A 150 -4.48 4.22 15.40
CA GLY A 150 -4.04 5.32 16.27
C GLY A 150 -3.57 6.56 15.51
N PRO A 151 -3.05 7.59 16.21
CA PRO A 151 -2.38 8.71 15.57
C PRO A 151 -1.24 8.25 14.66
N ASN A 152 -1.07 8.90 13.51
CA ASN A 152 -0.05 8.57 12.49
C ASN A 152 -0.21 7.18 11.84
N PHE A 153 -1.42 6.61 11.91
CA PHE A 153 -1.85 5.43 11.18
C PHE A 153 -2.96 5.83 10.21
N TYR A 154 -2.72 5.61 8.91
CA TYR A 154 -3.53 6.19 7.84
C TYR A 154 -4.17 5.11 6.98
N ARG A 155 -5.47 5.26 6.70
CA ARG A 155 -6.20 4.52 5.67
C ARG A 155 -6.16 5.28 4.37
N TYR A 156 -5.55 4.65 3.39
CA TYR A 156 -5.50 5.10 2.01
C TYR A 156 -6.62 4.40 1.24
N SER A 157 -7.54 5.16 0.66
CA SER A 157 -8.64 4.62 -0.17
C SER A 157 -9.07 5.70 -1.17
N PRO A 158 -8.41 5.77 -2.34
CA PRO A 158 -8.62 6.87 -3.27
C PRO A 158 -9.90 6.68 -4.08
N ASN A 159 -10.65 5.58 -3.84
CA ASN A 159 -11.83 5.18 -4.60
C ASN A 159 -11.60 5.25 -6.12
N PRO A 160 -10.56 4.55 -6.63
CA PRO A 160 -10.22 4.59 -8.04
C PRO A 160 -11.35 3.94 -8.83
N THR A 161 -11.87 4.66 -9.82
CA THR A 161 -12.88 4.13 -10.74
C THR A 161 -12.28 3.36 -11.91
N THR A 162 -10.95 3.23 -11.95
CA THR A 162 -10.19 2.56 -13.00
C THR A 162 -8.97 1.85 -12.42
N GLY A 163 -8.61 0.70 -12.99
CA GLY A 163 -7.37 -0.01 -12.68
C GLY A 163 -6.14 0.60 -13.35
N ASP A 164 -5.97 1.92 -13.30
CA ASP A 164 -4.89 2.66 -13.97
C ASP A 164 -4.15 3.55 -12.97
N PHE A 165 -2.86 3.28 -12.74
CA PHE A 165 -2.03 4.06 -11.82
C PHE A 165 -1.87 5.52 -12.25
N ALA A 166 -2.06 5.85 -13.53
CA ALA A 166 -2.00 7.22 -14.03
C ALA A 166 -3.29 8.02 -13.76
N ALA A 167 -4.41 7.34 -13.52
CA ALA A 167 -5.72 7.98 -13.35
C ALA A 167 -6.02 8.42 -11.90
N LEU A 168 -5.06 8.26 -10.98
CA LEU A 168 -5.29 8.57 -9.57
C LEU A 168 -5.40 10.06 -9.31
N GLN A 169 -6.35 10.41 -8.45
CA GLN A 169 -6.50 11.76 -7.92
C GLN A 169 -5.64 11.92 -6.67
N ASN A 170 -5.01 13.08 -6.55
CA ASN A 170 -4.19 13.38 -5.38
C ASN A 170 -5.04 13.68 -4.14
N ASP A 171 -6.05 14.52 -4.30
CA ASP A 171 -7.11 14.74 -3.32
C ASP A 171 -8.41 14.08 -3.82
N PRO A 172 -8.91 13.03 -3.17
CA PRO A 172 -10.15 12.36 -3.57
C PRO A 172 -11.39 13.26 -3.39
N ASN A 173 -11.26 14.41 -2.71
CA ASN A 173 -12.31 15.43 -2.61
C ASN A 173 -12.23 16.50 -3.70
N ASP A 174 -11.18 16.50 -4.52
CA ASP A 174 -10.98 17.47 -5.59
C ASP A 174 -10.95 16.81 -6.97
N ALA A 175 -12.15 16.66 -7.54
CA ALA A 175 -12.34 16.15 -8.89
C ALA A 175 -11.70 17.03 -9.98
N ALA A 176 -11.18 18.23 -9.67
CA ALA A 176 -10.42 19.07 -10.60
C ALA A 176 -8.93 18.70 -10.67
N THR A 177 -8.43 17.87 -9.75
CA THR A 177 -7.04 17.34 -9.73
C THR A 177 -6.96 15.89 -10.21
N ALA A 178 -7.85 15.50 -11.13
CA ALA A 178 -7.85 14.18 -11.73
C ALA A 178 -6.51 13.85 -12.41
N ASP A 179 -6.15 12.56 -12.39
CA ASP A 179 -5.03 11.99 -13.15
C ASP A 179 -3.62 12.49 -12.76
N GLN A 180 -3.40 12.81 -11.48
CA GLN A 180 -2.05 13.10 -10.95
C GLN A 180 -1.23 11.83 -10.69
N GLY A 181 -1.88 10.67 -10.64
CA GLY A 181 -1.22 9.39 -10.52
C GLY A 181 -0.61 9.11 -9.14
N TRP A 182 -0.94 9.92 -8.12
CA TRP A 182 -0.50 9.80 -6.73
C TRP A 182 -1.65 10.21 -5.81
N SER A 183 -1.73 9.65 -4.60
CA SER A 183 -2.61 10.11 -3.54
C SER A 183 -1.83 10.35 -2.26
N GLY A 184 -1.86 11.59 -1.77
CA GLY A 184 -1.29 11.97 -0.46
C GLY A 184 -2.34 12.10 0.63
N TYR A 185 -3.60 11.88 0.29
CA TYR A 185 -4.75 12.04 1.17
C TYR A 185 -5.19 10.68 1.70
N ALA A 186 -5.42 10.63 3.00
CA ALA A 186 -5.79 9.43 3.72
C ALA A 186 -6.62 9.80 4.94
N ALA A 187 -7.54 8.93 5.34
CA ALA A 187 -8.23 9.11 6.61
C ALA A 187 -7.31 8.68 7.76
N LEU A 188 -7.30 9.42 8.87
CA LEU A 188 -6.79 8.85 10.11
C LEU A 188 -7.61 7.61 10.42
N ALA A 189 -6.95 6.49 10.71
CA ALA A 189 -7.62 5.20 10.84
C ALA A 189 -7.62 4.70 12.28
N PRO A 190 -8.45 5.26 13.18
CA PRO A 190 -8.68 4.68 14.50
C PRO A 190 -9.55 3.41 14.43
N ARG A 191 -10.09 3.06 13.25
CA ARG A 191 -11.05 1.97 13.01
C ARG A 191 -10.83 1.32 11.64
N VAL A 192 -11.43 0.13 11.47
CA VAL A 192 -11.37 -0.73 10.26
C VAL A 192 -12.28 -0.20 9.13
N ASP A 193 -13.25 0.65 9.48
CA ASP A 193 -14.36 1.03 8.60
C ASP A 193 -13.93 2.08 7.55
N GLY A 194 -14.59 2.07 6.39
CA GLY A 194 -14.30 2.94 5.25
C GLY A 194 -15.11 4.22 5.25
N ASP A 195 -14.94 5.05 6.27
CA ASP A 195 -15.60 6.36 6.35
C ASP A 195 -14.69 7.47 5.82
N GLY A 196 -15.28 8.55 5.30
CA GLY A 196 -14.53 9.72 4.82
C GLY A 196 -13.78 10.48 5.91
N GLY A 197 -13.14 11.59 5.52
CA GLY A 197 -12.29 12.40 6.42
C GLY A 197 -10.82 12.36 6.01
N GLU A 198 -10.59 12.16 4.72
CA GLU A 198 -9.30 12.18 4.08
C GLU A 198 -8.61 13.53 4.34
N THR A 199 -7.39 13.43 4.85
CA THR A 199 -6.51 14.55 5.16
C THR A 199 -5.11 14.19 4.68
N ASN A 200 -4.20 15.15 4.64
CA ASN A 200 -2.82 14.85 4.32
C ASN A 200 -2.22 13.86 5.33
N ALA A 201 -1.56 12.81 4.81
CA ALA A 201 -0.86 11.82 5.61
C ALA A 201 0.48 12.37 6.14
N TYR A 202 0.39 13.26 7.13
CA TYR A 202 1.54 13.98 7.66
C TYR A 202 2.30 13.24 8.77
N TYR A 203 3.63 13.41 8.76
CA TYR A 203 4.53 12.94 9.79
C TYR A 203 5.53 14.04 10.14
N ASN A 204 5.67 14.36 11.43
CA ASN A 204 6.63 15.37 11.89
C ASN A 204 7.95 14.71 12.28
N ILE A 205 8.92 14.69 11.36
CA ILE A 205 10.25 14.12 11.57
C ILE A 205 11.16 15.16 12.22
N THR A 206 11.37 15.03 13.53
CA THR A 206 12.17 15.97 14.33
C THR A 206 13.62 15.54 14.54
N THR A 207 13.98 14.32 14.16
CA THR A 207 15.32 13.76 14.32
C THR A 207 15.73 13.05 13.03
N PRO A 208 16.89 13.35 12.42
CA PRO A 208 17.41 12.55 11.32
C PRO A 208 17.65 11.11 11.75
N GLY A 209 17.40 10.14 10.88
CA GLY A 209 17.58 8.73 11.21
C GLY A 209 17.01 7.75 10.21
N LEU A 210 17.04 6.49 10.62
CA LEU A 210 16.38 5.40 9.91
C LEU A 210 14.93 5.30 10.37
N TYR A 211 14.03 5.21 9.40
CA TYR A 211 12.60 5.06 9.60
C TYR A 211 12.09 3.86 8.81
N THR A 212 10.97 3.30 9.25
CA THR A 212 10.33 2.15 8.62
C THR A 212 8.93 2.53 8.19
N ILE A 213 8.72 2.64 6.88
CA ILE A 213 7.38 2.76 6.30
C ILE A 213 6.81 1.34 6.20
N ARG A 214 5.61 1.12 6.74
CA ARG A 214 4.88 -0.13 6.59
C ARG A 214 3.60 0.12 5.82
N LEU A 215 3.36 -0.71 4.81
CA LEU A 215 2.03 -0.87 4.19
C LEU A 215 1.45 -2.20 4.65
N SER A 216 0.21 -2.20 5.14
CA SER A 216 -0.53 -3.40 5.54
C SER A 216 -1.88 -3.45 4.86
N GLN A 217 -2.42 -4.66 4.72
CA GLN A 217 -3.72 -4.87 4.10
C GLN A 217 -4.82 -4.11 4.82
N ARG A 218 -5.64 -3.40 4.05
CA ARG A 218 -7.01 -3.10 4.43
C ARG A 218 -7.99 -3.92 3.62
N GLU A 219 -7.76 -4.09 2.33
CA GLU A 219 -8.57 -4.91 1.42
C GLU A 219 -7.66 -5.68 0.46
N ASP A 220 -8.03 -6.92 0.15
CA ASP A 220 -7.43 -7.69 -0.94
C ASP A 220 -7.70 -7.04 -2.30
N GLY A 221 -7.00 -7.47 -3.36
CA GLY A 221 -7.12 -6.90 -4.70
C GLY A 221 -6.47 -5.52 -4.89
N SER A 222 -6.29 -4.76 -3.81
CA SER A 222 -5.62 -3.45 -3.83
C SER A 222 -4.16 -3.57 -4.28
N ALA A 223 -3.69 -2.64 -5.11
CA ALA A 223 -2.31 -2.61 -5.61
C ALA A 223 -1.62 -1.26 -5.44
N VAL A 224 -0.29 -1.29 -5.34
CA VAL A 224 0.58 -0.10 -5.26
C VAL A 224 1.85 -0.32 -6.07
N ASP A 225 2.23 0.64 -6.92
CA ASP A 225 3.46 0.55 -7.73
C ASP A 225 4.61 1.39 -7.14
N ALA A 226 4.31 2.48 -6.44
CA ALA A 226 5.33 3.32 -5.81
C ALA A 226 4.83 4.09 -4.57
N ILE A 227 5.80 4.53 -3.77
CA ILE A 227 5.63 5.24 -2.51
C ILE A 227 6.55 6.46 -2.53
N ILE A 228 6.07 7.60 -2.03
CA ILE A 228 6.90 8.80 -1.78
C ILE A 228 6.73 9.25 -0.34
N LEU A 229 7.84 9.49 0.35
CA LEU A 229 7.86 10.29 1.57
C LEU A 229 8.62 11.58 1.27
N GLN A 230 7.96 12.74 1.34
CA GLN A 230 8.59 14.02 1.00
C GLN A 230 8.21 15.14 1.96
N LEU A 231 9.07 16.16 2.08
CA LEU A 231 8.74 17.38 2.81
C LEU A 231 7.44 17.99 2.27
N ALA A 232 6.52 18.32 3.16
CA ALA A 232 5.22 18.91 2.83
C ALA A 232 5.35 20.32 2.18
N SER A 233 6.54 20.93 2.23
CA SER A 233 6.83 22.18 1.54
C SER A 233 7.14 22.01 0.04
N LEU A 234 7.39 20.78 -0.41
CA LEU A 234 7.59 20.48 -1.83
C LEU A 234 6.24 20.42 -2.56
N ALA A 235 6.25 20.67 -3.87
CA ALA A 235 5.06 20.46 -4.68
C ALA A 235 4.63 18.99 -4.61
N PRO A 236 3.32 18.69 -4.52
CA PRO A 236 2.84 17.31 -4.63
C PRO A 236 3.34 16.67 -5.95
N PRO A 237 3.63 15.36 -5.92
CA PRO A 237 4.21 14.64 -7.05
C PRO A 237 3.26 14.47 -8.24
#